data_AF-A0A2G2I0H4-F1
#
_entry.id   AF-A0A2G2I0H4-F1
#
_cell.length_a   1.000
_cell.length_b   1.000
_cell.length_c   1.000
_cell.angle_alpha   90.00
_cell.angle_beta   90.00
_cell.angle_gamma   90.00
#
_symmetry.space_group_name_H-M   'P 1'
#
loop_
_entity.id
_entity.type
_entity.pdbx_description
1 polymer ?
#
loop_
_entity_poly.entity_id
_entity_poly.type
_entity_poly.pdbx_seq_one_letter_code
_entity_poly.pdbx_strand_id
1 'polypeptide(L)'
;MPDQRTPSAGTQKKKKEPLHERLNIYQWSVIAIALWLIFGLVPIVMMQLLQLEDLAATRVSQFGAMFGAASAFFSGFALIGIMLTNSAQKKALELQKQELEEVADNQRKALNLQIILAFMDDIAADEFRQASGVLFEYERAGKLARYGELRHKPDRGAQAEAEYQRLDSARRRFVHVFHKMKRLHDGGAVDLFTVRTVFSPDLVWTLLLIDEPMEEAIRANYNHDTFVFFQGLYEPEDILGQWPRTPGNPLPARLKGSAFDPHHAET
;
A
#
# COMPACT_ATOMS: atom_id res chain seq x y z
N MET A 1 20.66 -1.95 -31.85
CA MET A 1 20.51 -3.30 -31.27
C MET A 1 19.47 -3.21 -30.17
N PRO A 2 18.24 -3.71 -30.38
CA PRO A 2 17.24 -3.79 -29.34
C PRO A 2 17.40 -5.12 -28.58
N ASP A 3 17.63 -5.02 -27.28
CA ASP A 3 17.74 -6.13 -26.35
C ASP A 3 16.33 -6.66 -26.04
N GLN A 4 15.98 -7.79 -26.66
CA GLN A 4 14.74 -8.52 -26.41
C GLN A 4 14.85 -9.17 -25.03
N ARG A 5 14.28 -8.53 -24.01
CA ARG A 5 13.92 -9.21 -22.76
C ARG A 5 12.80 -10.20 -23.07
N THR A 6 13.21 -11.41 -23.39
CA THR A 6 12.38 -12.60 -23.29
C THR A 6 11.86 -12.71 -21.85
N PRO A 7 10.55 -12.88 -21.61
CA PRO A 7 10.11 -13.31 -20.29
C PRO A 7 10.64 -14.73 -20.08
N SER A 8 11.65 -14.83 -19.20
CA SER A 8 12.18 -16.09 -18.68
C SER A 8 11.02 -16.99 -18.31
N ALA A 9 10.95 -18.12 -19.00
CA ALA A 9 10.03 -19.22 -18.72
C ALA A 9 10.24 -19.70 -17.28
N GLY A 10 9.51 -19.08 -16.36
CA GLY A 10 9.29 -19.58 -15.02
C GLY A 10 8.69 -20.96 -15.17
N THR A 11 9.53 -21.96 -14.92
CA THR A 11 9.19 -23.38 -14.97
C THR A 11 8.19 -23.64 -13.86
N GLN A 12 6.90 -23.36 -14.10
CA GLN A 12 5.83 -23.96 -13.33
C GLN A 12 5.84 -25.44 -13.70
N LYS A 13 6.61 -26.22 -12.94
CA LYS A 13 6.33 -27.63 -12.76
C LYS A 13 4.86 -27.71 -12.38
N LYS A 14 3.99 -28.06 -13.33
CA LYS A 14 2.67 -28.63 -13.04
C LYS A 14 2.94 -29.76 -12.07
N LYS A 15 2.76 -29.49 -10.78
CA LYS A 15 2.71 -30.50 -9.75
C LYS A 15 1.54 -31.36 -10.17
N LYS A 16 1.85 -32.52 -10.76
CA LYS A 16 0.86 -33.51 -11.16
C LYS A 16 0.02 -33.77 -9.92
N GLU A 17 -1.18 -33.23 -9.88
CA GLU A 17 -2.15 -33.62 -8.87
C GLU A 17 -2.27 -35.14 -8.94
N PRO A 18 -2.10 -35.84 -7.82
CA PRO A 18 -2.13 -37.29 -7.83
C PRO A 18 -3.55 -37.76 -8.17
N LEU A 19 -3.77 -38.14 -9.43
CA LEU A 19 -5.01 -38.78 -9.90
C LEU A 19 -5.35 -40.05 -9.07
N HIS A 20 -4.37 -40.62 -8.37
CA HIS A 20 -4.53 -41.76 -7.47
C HIS A 20 -5.28 -41.44 -6.17
N GLU A 21 -5.41 -40.16 -5.78
CA GLU A 21 -6.10 -39.78 -4.54
C GLU A 21 -7.63 -39.71 -4.74
N ARG A 22 -8.09 -39.33 -5.94
CA ARG A 22 -9.52 -39.33 -6.31
C ARG A 22 -10.07 -40.73 -6.58
N LEU A 23 -9.23 -41.67 -7.06
CA LEU A 23 -9.65 -43.07 -7.27
C LEU A 23 -9.89 -43.82 -5.95
N ASN A 24 -9.19 -43.45 -4.88
CA ASN A 24 -9.27 -44.14 -3.59
C ASN A 24 -10.63 -43.89 -2.92
N ILE A 25 -11.12 -42.64 -2.91
CA ILE A 25 -12.39 -42.26 -2.26
C ILE A 25 -13.60 -42.99 -2.87
N TYR A 26 -13.60 -43.21 -4.19
CA TYR A 26 -14.68 -43.94 -4.88
C TYR A 26 -14.67 -45.44 -4.52
N GLN A 27 -13.50 -46.06 -4.37
CA GLN A 27 -13.37 -47.46 -3.96
C GLN A 27 -13.79 -47.65 -2.49
N TRP A 28 -13.38 -46.77 -1.59
CA TRP A 28 -13.78 -46.81 -0.18
C TRP A 28 -15.28 -46.58 0.03
N SER A 29 -15.90 -45.72 -0.78
CA SER A 29 -17.37 -45.50 -0.71
C SER A 29 -18.16 -46.68 -1.25
N VAL A 30 -17.72 -47.34 -2.32
CA VAL A 30 -18.33 -48.60 -2.79
C VAL A 30 -18.19 -49.72 -1.76
N ILE A 31 -17.02 -49.84 -1.12
CA ILE A 31 -16.80 -50.81 -0.04
C ILE A 31 -17.71 -50.52 1.16
N ALA A 32 -17.85 -49.26 1.57
CA ALA A 32 -18.74 -48.88 2.69
C ALA A 32 -20.22 -49.19 2.39
N ILE A 33 -20.68 -48.92 1.16
CA ILE A 33 -22.05 -49.24 0.71
C ILE A 33 -22.26 -50.76 0.65
N ALA A 34 -21.28 -51.51 0.15
CA ALA A 34 -21.34 -52.97 0.12
C ALA A 34 -21.37 -53.56 1.54
N LEU A 35 -20.55 -53.04 2.46
CA LEU A 35 -20.53 -53.46 3.86
C LEU A 35 -21.86 -53.14 4.57
N TRP A 36 -22.45 -51.98 4.27
CA TRP A 36 -23.77 -51.58 4.76
C TRP A 36 -24.88 -52.50 4.21
N LEU A 37 -24.87 -52.80 2.92
CA LEU A 37 -25.81 -53.74 2.28
C LEU A 37 -25.67 -55.14 2.88
N ILE A 38 -24.46 -55.64 3.08
CA ILE A 38 -24.22 -56.97 3.67
C ILE A 38 -24.75 -57.01 5.11
N PHE A 39 -24.43 -56.01 5.94
CA PHE A 39 -24.94 -55.96 7.32
C PHE A 39 -26.47 -55.78 7.38
N GLY A 40 -27.08 -55.07 6.42
CA GLY A 40 -28.53 -54.86 6.38
C GLY A 40 -29.34 -56.04 5.81
N LEU A 41 -28.83 -56.72 4.77
CA LEU A 41 -29.54 -57.81 4.08
C LEU A 41 -29.33 -59.19 4.73
N VAL A 42 -28.14 -59.48 5.26
CA VAL A 42 -27.83 -60.80 5.85
C VAL A 42 -28.82 -61.20 6.96
N PRO A 43 -29.22 -60.30 7.89
CA PRO A 43 -30.19 -60.64 8.93
C PRO A 43 -31.59 -60.92 8.39
N ILE A 44 -32.04 -60.13 7.40
CA ILE A 44 -33.34 -60.31 6.76
C ILE A 44 -33.42 -61.67 6.08
N VAL A 45 -32.38 -62.03 5.31
CA VAL A 45 -32.29 -63.33 4.64
C VAL A 45 -32.20 -64.48 5.66
N MET A 46 -31.43 -64.32 6.74
CA MET A 46 -31.34 -65.34 7.80
C MET A 46 -32.69 -65.57 8.51
N MET A 47 -33.45 -64.51 8.75
CA MET A 47 -34.76 -64.58 9.41
C MET A 47 -35.81 -65.28 8.52
N GLN A 48 -35.71 -65.11 7.20
CA GLN A 48 -36.66 -65.65 6.23
C GLN A 48 -36.36 -67.10 5.81
N LEU A 49 -35.09 -67.54 5.81
CA LEU A 49 -34.72 -68.90 5.39
C LEU A 49 -34.77 -69.96 6.51
N LEU A 50 -34.70 -69.58 7.79
CA LEU A 50 -34.52 -70.55 8.88
C LEU A 50 -35.77 -70.85 9.73
N GLN A 51 -36.93 -70.22 9.50
CA GLN A 51 -38.19 -70.45 10.25
C GLN A 51 -37.97 -70.64 11.77
N LEU A 52 -37.23 -69.73 12.40
CA LEU A 52 -36.88 -69.78 13.83
C LEU A 52 -37.80 -68.86 14.63
N GLU A 53 -39.05 -69.26 14.85
CA GLU A 53 -40.02 -68.46 15.62
C GLU A 53 -39.76 -68.44 17.14
N ASP A 54 -39.06 -69.44 17.72
CA ASP A 54 -39.04 -69.63 19.19
C ASP A 54 -37.67 -69.41 19.88
N LEU A 55 -36.63 -69.02 19.14
CA LEU A 55 -35.30 -68.61 19.67
C LEU A 55 -35.02 -67.12 19.45
N ALA A 56 -36.06 -66.36 19.08
CA ALA A 56 -35.96 -65.01 18.57
C ALA A 56 -35.44 -64.01 19.62
N ALA A 57 -35.85 -64.07 20.88
CA ALA A 57 -35.52 -63.05 21.87
C ALA A 57 -34.00 -62.93 22.17
N THR A 58 -33.30 -64.06 22.37
CA THR A 58 -31.88 -64.08 22.75
C THR A 58 -30.96 -63.76 21.57
N ARG A 59 -31.32 -64.18 20.34
CA ARG A 59 -30.56 -63.85 19.13
C ARG A 59 -30.86 -62.44 18.61
N VAL A 60 -32.09 -61.95 18.69
CA VAL A 60 -32.43 -60.56 18.34
C VAL A 60 -31.67 -59.56 19.23
N SER A 61 -31.43 -59.90 20.50
CA SER A 61 -30.56 -59.12 21.39
C SER A 61 -29.09 -59.09 20.90
N GLN A 62 -28.53 -60.23 20.49
CA GLN A 62 -27.16 -60.31 19.94
C GLN A 62 -27.03 -59.61 18.58
N PHE A 63 -28.05 -59.70 17.71
CA PHE A 63 -28.12 -58.96 16.45
C PHE A 63 -28.25 -57.45 16.67
N GLY A 64 -29.09 -57.02 17.62
CA GLY A 64 -29.18 -55.62 18.03
C GLY A 64 -27.86 -55.07 18.56
N ALA A 65 -27.11 -55.87 19.32
CA ALA A 65 -25.77 -55.50 19.79
C ALA A 65 -24.73 -55.37 18.65
N MET A 66 -24.78 -56.25 17.64
CA MET A 66 -23.91 -56.16 16.45
C MET A 66 -24.24 -54.94 15.57
N PHE A 67 -25.51 -54.60 15.40
CA PHE A 67 -25.91 -53.35 14.74
C PHE A 67 -25.50 -52.11 15.52
N GLY A 68 -25.55 -52.16 16.86
CA GLY A 68 -25.02 -51.10 17.72
C GLY A 68 -23.51 -50.90 17.53
N ALA A 69 -22.74 -51.99 17.48
CA ALA A 69 -21.29 -51.95 17.25
C ALA A 69 -20.94 -51.42 15.83
N ALA A 70 -21.66 -51.86 14.80
CA ALA A 70 -21.48 -51.36 13.44
C ALA A 70 -21.85 -49.88 13.32
N SER A 71 -22.96 -49.46 13.93
CA SER A 71 -23.39 -48.05 13.96
C SER A 71 -22.37 -47.14 14.64
N ALA A 72 -21.79 -47.59 15.76
CA ALA A 72 -20.71 -46.85 16.45
C ALA A 72 -19.44 -46.73 15.59
N PHE A 73 -19.09 -47.78 14.84
CA PHE A 73 -17.94 -47.78 13.93
C PHE A 73 -18.13 -46.79 12.76
N PHE A 74 -19.30 -46.78 12.11
CA PHE A 74 -19.61 -45.81 11.06
C PHE A 74 -19.68 -44.37 11.57
N SER A 75 -20.20 -44.17 12.79
CA SER A 75 -20.20 -42.85 13.46
C SER A 75 -18.77 -42.33 13.70
N GLY A 76 -17.84 -43.20 14.11
CA GLY A 76 -16.42 -42.85 14.26
C GLY A 76 -15.75 -42.45 12.95
N PHE A 77 -15.99 -43.19 11.86
CA PHE A 77 -15.48 -42.82 10.53
C PHE A 77 -16.09 -41.52 10.01
N ALA A 78 -17.38 -41.28 10.23
CA ALA A 78 -18.03 -40.02 9.89
C ALA A 78 -17.38 -38.84 10.65
N LEU A 79 -17.08 -39.02 11.94
CA LEU A 79 -16.38 -38.01 12.74
C LEU A 79 -14.98 -37.71 12.19
N ILE A 80 -14.20 -38.73 11.83
CA ILE A 80 -12.88 -38.56 11.21
C ILE A 80 -13.01 -37.80 9.88
N GLY A 81 -14.01 -38.13 9.07
CA GLY A 81 -14.31 -37.42 7.82
C GLY A 81 -14.62 -35.94 8.05
N ILE A 82 -15.42 -35.61 9.07
CA ILE A 82 -15.72 -34.22 9.46
C ILE A 82 -14.45 -33.52 9.97
N MET A 83 -13.62 -34.19 10.78
CA MET A 83 -12.36 -33.63 11.27
C MET A 83 -11.39 -33.31 10.14
N LEU A 84 -11.20 -34.23 9.20
CA LEU A 84 -10.35 -34.04 8.02
C LEU A 84 -10.88 -32.89 7.16
N THR A 85 -12.19 -32.84 6.93
CA THR A 85 -12.83 -31.78 6.16
C THR A 85 -12.65 -30.42 6.84
N ASN A 86 -12.85 -30.34 8.16
CA ASN A 86 -12.64 -29.11 8.93
C ASN A 86 -11.16 -28.67 8.89
N SER A 87 -10.21 -29.60 9.02
CA SER A 87 -8.78 -29.31 8.88
C SER A 87 -8.42 -28.78 7.49
N ALA A 88 -8.99 -29.36 6.42
CA ALA A 88 -8.80 -28.90 5.05
C ALA A 88 -9.38 -27.50 4.83
N GLN A 89 -10.59 -27.25 5.35
CA GLN A 89 -11.23 -25.94 5.31
C GLN A 89 -10.43 -24.88 6.08
N LYS A 90 -9.91 -25.20 7.27
CA LYS A 90 -9.02 -24.30 8.03
C LYS A 90 -7.78 -23.93 7.26
N LYS A 91 -7.10 -24.93 6.67
CA LYS A 91 -5.90 -24.70 5.85
C LYS A 91 -6.20 -23.85 4.61
N ALA A 92 -7.34 -24.08 3.95
CA ALA A 92 -7.76 -23.26 2.82
C ALA A 92 -8.03 -21.81 3.23
N LEU A 93 -8.64 -21.59 4.40
CA LEU A 93 -8.87 -20.26 4.96
C LEU A 93 -7.55 -19.54 5.30
N GLU A 94 -6.58 -20.24 5.89
CA GLU A 94 -5.25 -19.69 6.17
C GLU A 94 -4.53 -19.25 4.90
N LEU A 95 -4.57 -20.07 3.84
CA LEU A 95 -4.01 -19.71 2.54
C LEU A 95 -4.72 -18.50 1.92
N GLN A 96 -6.05 -18.44 1.98
CA GLN A 96 -6.80 -17.29 1.49
C GLN A 96 -6.43 -15.99 2.23
N LYS A 97 -6.21 -16.05 3.54
CA LYS A 97 -5.75 -14.89 4.31
C LYS A 97 -4.37 -14.42 3.85
N GLN A 98 -3.43 -15.35 3.65
CA GLN A 98 -2.09 -15.04 3.16
C GLN A 98 -2.13 -14.42 1.74
N GLU A 99 -2.91 -14.99 0.83
CA GLU A 99 -3.09 -14.45 -0.52
C GLU A 99 -3.71 -13.03 -0.47
N LEU A 100 -4.68 -12.81 0.41
CA LEU A 100 -5.30 -11.49 0.56
C LEU A 100 -4.31 -10.45 1.09
N GLU A 101 -3.48 -10.82 2.06
CA GLU A 101 -2.42 -9.96 2.60
C GLU A 101 -1.38 -9.62 1.52
N GLU A 102 -0.94 -10.61 0.74
CA GLU A 102 0.01 -10.39 -0.37
C GLU A 102 -0.58 -9.50 -1.47
N VAL A 103 -1.85 -9.72 -1.83
CA VAL A 103 -2.56 -8.87 -2.81
C VAL A 103 -2.71 -7.45 -2.28
N ALA A 104 -3.07 -7.26 -1.01
CA ALA A 104 -3.18 -5.93 -0.40
C ALA A 104 -1.83 -5.20 -0.38
N ASP A 105 -0.73 -5.89 -0.05
CA ASP A 105 0.62 -5.32 -0.09
C ASP A 105 1.04 -4.95 -1.52
N ASN A 106 0.81 -5.84 -2.49
CA ASN A 106 1.09 -5.56 -3.90
C ASN A 106 0.26 -4.39 -4.44
N GLN A 107 -1.01 -4.29 -4.07
CA GLN A 107 -1.87 -3.15 -4.42
C GLN A 107 -1.35 -1.85 -3.81
N ARG A 108 -0.93 -1.87 -2.54
CA ARG A 108 -0.34 -0.69 -1.88
C ARG A 108 0.95 -0.23 -2.57
N LYS A 109 1.85 -1.15 -2.92
CA LYS A 109 3.07 -0.83 -3.66
C LYS A 109 2.77 -0.26 -5.04
N ALA A 110 1.83 -0.85 -5.77
CA ALA A 110 1.41 -0.35 -7.08
C ALA A 110 0.81 1.06 -6.99
N LEU A 111 -0.03 1.32 -5.99
CA LEU A 111 -0.59 2.65 -5.73
C LEU A 111 0.51 3.67 -5.42
N ASN A 112 1.45 3.35 -4.54
CA ASN A 112 2.58 4.22 -4.22
C ASN A 112 3.41 4.55 -5.47
N LEU A 113 3.70 3.57 -6.32
CA LEU A 113 4.42 3.79 -7.58
C LEU A 113 3.65 4.70 -8.53
N GLN A 114 2.34 4.53 -8.67
CA GLN A 114 1.51 5.42 -9.50
C GLN A 114 1.53 6.85 -8.98
N ILE A 115 1.47 7.03 -7.66
CA ILE A 115 1.58 8.36 -7.05
C ILE A 115 2.97 8.94 -7.34
N ILE A 116 4.05 8.21 -7.07
CA ILE A 116 5.42 8.66 -7.35
C ILE A 116 5.56 9.10 -8.81
N LEU A 117 5.12 8.27 -9.75
CA LEU A 117 5.21 8.57 -11.18
C LEU A 117 4.44 9.84 -11.55
N ALA A 118 3.21 10.01 -11.06
CA ALA A 118 2.44 11.22 -11.32
C ALA A 118 3.14 12.50 -10.82
N PHE A 119 3.81 12.43 -9.66
CA PHE A 119 4.59 13.56 -9.14
C PHE A 119 5.90 13.78 -9.89
N MET A 120 6.58 12.70 -10.30
CA MET A 120 7.75 12.80 -11.15
C MET A 120 7.40 13.45 -12.49
N ASP A 121 6.26 13.10 -13.08
CA ASP A 121 5.75 13.73 -14.31
C ASP A 121 5.40 15.20 -14.08
N ASP A 122 4.71 15.55 -12.98
CA ASP A 122 4.41 16.95 -12.60
C ASP A 122 5.71 17.78 -12.42
N ILE A 123 6.75 17.21 -11.80
CA ILE A 123 8.05 17.87 -11.57
C ILE A 123 8.88 17.96 -12.87
N ALA A 124 8.79 16.93 -13.72
CA ALA A 124 9.49 16.89 -15.01
C ALA A 124 8.84 17.78 -16.07
N ALA A 125 7.60 18.20 -15.86
CA ALA A 125 6.86 19.07 -16.77
C ALA A 125 7.61 20.38 -17.05
N ASP A 126 7.51 20.86 -18.30
CA ASP A 126 8.19 22.08 -18.74
C ASP A 126 7.73 23.30 -17.93
N GLU A 127 6.46 23.34 -17.54
CA GLU A 127 5.87 24.40 -16.72
C GLU A 127 6.49 24.47 -15.32
N PHE A 128 6.74 23.31 -14.70
CA PHE A 128 7.40 23.25 -13.39
C PHE A 128 8.87 23.67 -13.49
N ARG A 129 9.56 23.23 -14.55
CA ARG A 129 10.94 23.63 -14.83
C ARG A 129 11.05 25.13 -15.07
N GLN A 130 10.16 25.70 -15.87
CA GLN A 130 10.11 27.15 -16.12
C GLN A 130 9.80 27.93 -14.84
N ALA A 131 8.84 27.46 -14.03
CA ALA A 131 8.52 28.08 -12.75
C ALA A 131 9.73 28.09 -11.81
N SER A 132 10.38 26.93 -11.65
CA SER A 132 11.61 26.81 -10.86
C SER A 132 12.71 27.75 -11.37
N GLY A 133 12.93 27.80 -12.69
CA GLY A 133 13.89 28.70 -13.31
C GLY A 133 13.64 30.18 -12.99
N VAL A 134 12.37 30.63 -13.01
CA VAL A 134 12.00 32.00 -12.61
C VAL A 134 12.33 32.24 -11.14
N LEU A 135 11.99 31.31 -10.25
CA LEU A 135 12.27 31.46 -8.82
C LEU A 135 13.77 31.56 -8.53
N PHE A 136 14.57 30.70 -9.16
CA PHE A 136 16.04 30.74 -9.05
C PHE A 136 16.65 32.01 -9.65
N GLU A 137 16.12 32.51 -10.76
CA GLU A 137 16.58 33.77 -11.37
C GLU A 137 16.43 34.95 -10.39
N TYR A 138 15.29 35.01 -9.68
CA TYR A 138 15.03 36.06 -8.69
C TYR A 138 15.83 35.90 -7.41
N GLU A 139 16.01 34.66 -6.94
CA GLU A 139 16.84 34.36 -5.78
C GLU A 139 18.28 34.81 -6.03
N ARG A 140 18.89 34.39 -7.14
CA ARG A 140 20.27 34.73 -7.50
C ARG A 140 20.49 36.23 -7.72
N ALA A 141 19.45 36.93 -8.15
CA ALA A 141 19.48 38.38 -8.31
C ALA A 141 19.36 39.14 -6.97
N GLY A 142 19.13 38.46 -5.85
CA GLY A 142 18.88 39.10 -4.55
C GLY A 142 17.54 39.86 -4.50
N LYS A 143 16.57 39.45 -5.33
CA LYS A 143 15.33 40.20 -5.57
C LYS A 143 14.09 39.55 -4.95
N LEU A 144 14.21 38.61 -4.02
CA LEU A 144 13.03 37.98 -3.44
C LEU A 144 12.15 38.98 -2.66
N ALA A 145 12.74 39.98 -2.01
CA ALA A 145 11.99 41.05 -1.34
C ALA A 145 11.10 41.85 -2.31
N ARG A 146 11.48 41.92 -3.59
CA ARG A 146 10.72 42.59 -4.66
C ARG A 146 9.31 42.03 -4.81
N TYR A 147 9.12 40.74 -4.57
CA TYR A 147 7.81 40.12 -4.63
C TYR A 147 6.82 40.77 -3.65
N GLY A 148 7.26 40.97 -2.40
CA GLY A 148 6.45 41.63 -1.37
C GLY A 148 6.14 43.09 -1.71
N GLU A 149 7.15 43.83 -2.21
CA GLU A 149 6.97 45.21 -2.68
C GLU A 149 5.92 45.29 -3.79
N LEU A 150 6.02 44.40 -4.78
CA LEU A 150 5.07 44.34 -5.87
C LEU A 150 3.68 43.96 -5.35
N ARG A 151 3.56 42.97 -4.47
CA ARG A 151 2.27 42.49 -3.94
C ARG A 151 1.47 43.58 -3.24
N HIS A 152 2.13 44.45 -2.47
CA HIS A 152 1.50 45.49 -1.66
C HIS A 152 1.35 46.83 -2.37
N LYS A 153 1.86 46.95 -3.61
CA LYS A 153 1.69 48.14 -4.43
C LYS A 153 0.30 48.16 -5.09
N PRO A 154 -0.59 49.11 -4.75
CA PRO A 154 -1.98 49.10 -5.23
C PRO A 154 -2.10 49.47 -6.72
N ASP A 155 -1.32 50.45 -7.20
CA ASP A 155 -1.29 50.85 -8.60
C ASP A 155 0.06 50.51 -9.23
N ARG A 156 0.12 49.34 -9.90
CA ARG A 156 1.28 48.88 -10.65
C ARG A 156 1.13 49.27 -12.12
N GLY A 157 2.20 49.83 -12.69
CA GLY A 157 2.29 49.98 -14.15
C GLY A 157 2.35 48.61 -14.83
N ALA A 158 2.05 48.56 -16.14
CA ALA A 158 1.93 47.31 -16.89
C ALA A 158 3.15 46.37 -16.77
N GLN A 159 4.36 46.91 -16.74
CA GLN A 159 5.59 46.12 -16.58
C GLN A 159 5.68 45.46 -15.20
N ALA A 160 5.37 46.20 -14.13
CA ALA A 160 5.40 45.70 -12.76
C ALA A 160 4.28 44.69 -12.48
N GLU A 161 3.12 44.85 -13.13
CA GLU A 161 2.05 43.86 -13.09
C GLU A 161 2.47 42.56 -13.79
N ALA A 162 3.06 42.66 -14.99
CA ALA A 162 3.56 41.48 -15.71
C ALA A 162 4.66 40.73 -14.93
N GLU A 163 5.57 41.48 -14.30
CA GLU A 163 6.61 40.96 -13.41
C GLU A 163 5.99 40.17 -12.24
N TYR A 164 5.04 40.80 -11.53
CA TYR A 164 4.33 40.16 -10.41
C TYR A 164 3.59 38.90 -10.85
N GLN A 165 2.85 38.95 -11.96
CA GLN A 165 2.08 37.79 -12.44
C GLN A 165 2.99 36.63 -12.84
N ARG A 166 4.14 36.92 -13.48
CA ARG A 166 5.15 35.90 -13.81
C ARG A 166 5.67 35.23 -12.54
N LEU A 167 6.02 36.01 -11.52
CA LEU A 167 6.61 35.51 -10.29
C LEU A 167 5.58 34.79 -9.40
N ASP A 168 4.36 35.34 -9.24
CA ASP A 168 3.28 34.70 -8.48
C ASP A 168 2.81 33.40 -9.13
N SER A 169 2.73 33.36 -10.47
CA SER A 169 2.37 32.13 -11.18
C SER A 169 3.45 31.05 -11.04
N ALA A 170 4.73 31.43 -11.07
CA ALA A 170 5.84 30.51 -10.85
C ALA A 170 5.81 29.92 -9.43
N ARG A 171 5.70 30.78 -8.41
CA ARG A 171 5.54 30.42 -7.01
C ARG A 171 4.37 29.46 -6.79
N ARG A 172 3.17 29.82 -7.24
CA ARG A 172 1.97 28.97 -7.12
C ARG A 172 2.17 27.60 -7.76
N ARG A 173 2.72 27.54 -8.98
CA ARG A 173 2.98 26.26 -9.67
C ARG A 173 3.95 25.39 -8.89
N PHE A 174 5.02 25.98 -8.36
CA PHE A 174 6.04 25.30 -7.59
C PHE A 174 5.46 24.73 -6.28
N VAL A 175 4.92 25.58 -5.40
CA VAL A 175 4.42 25.18 -4.07
C VAL A 175 3.25 24.20 -4.14
N HIS A 176 2.46 24.23 -5.21
CA HIS A 176 1.28 23.40 -5.35
C HIS A 176 1.59 21.90 -5.31
N VAL A 177 2.73 21.49 -5.86
CA VAL A 177 3.19 20.10 -5.85
C VAL A 177 3.47 19.64 -4.41
N PHE A 178 4.08 20.48 -3.59
CA PHE A 178 4.32 20.20 -2.16
C PHE A 178 3.01 20.09 -1.38
N HIS A 179 2.07 21.02 -1.57
CA HIS A 179 0.75 20.95 -0.93
C HIS A 179 -0.06 19.71 -1.33
N LYS A 180 0.06 19.25 -2.58
CA LYS A 180 -0.57 18.00 -3.04
C LYS A 180 0.04 16.81 -2.29
N MET A 181 1.37 16.69 -2.26
CA MET A 181 2.04 15.56 -1.60
C MET A 181 1.75 15.52 -0.08
N LYS A 182 1.85 16.67 0.60
CA LYS A 182 1.56 16.75 2.04
C LYS A 182 0.13 16.28 2.36
N ARG A 183 -0.86 16.65 1.53
CA ARG A 183 -2.25 16.18 1.70
C ARG A 183 -2.40 14.67 1.50
N LEU A 184 -1.65 14.07 0.56
CA LEU A 184 -1.66 12.62 0.37
C LEU A 184 -1.01 11.88 1.54
N HIS A 185 0.06 12.45 2.10
CA HIS A 185 0.69 11.94 3.32
C HIS A 185 -0.25 12.05 4.53
N ASP A 186 -0.85 13.22 4.77
CA ASP A 186 -1.80 13.44 5.87
C ASP A 186 -3.02 12.49 5.77
N GLY A 187 -3.42 12.14 4.56
CA GLY A 187 -4.47 11.15 4.28
C GLY A 187 -4.05 9.68 4.42
N GLY A 188 -2.78 9.40 4.71
CA GLY A 188 -2.23 8.04 4.84
C GLY A 188 -2.05 7.28 3.52
N ALA A 189 -2.23 7.96 2.38
CA ALA A 189 -2.06 7.37 1.05
C ALA A 189 -0.58 7.19 0.69
N VAL A 190 0.30 8.00 1.29
CA VAL A 190 1.73 8.06 1.00
C VAL A 190 2.51 8.07 2.30
N ASP A 191 3.57 7.26 2.39
CA ASP A 191 4.48 7.25 3.54
C ASP A 191 5.64 8.27 3.37
N LEU A 192 6.33 8.56 4.48
CA LEU A 192 7.44 9.51 4.49
C LEU A 192 8.57 9.11 3.53
N PHE A 193 8.81 7.80 3.37
CA PHE A 193 9.82 7.28 2.45
C PHE A 193 9.51 7.66 1.00
N THR A 194 8.26 7.52 0.60
CA THR A 194 7.77 7.91 -0.72
C THR A 194 7.93 9.42 -0.94
N VAL A 195 7.62 10.24 0.06
CA VAL A 195 7.82 11.70 -0.01
C VAL A 195 9.30 12.03 -0.26
N ARG A 196 10.23 11.43 0.51
CA ARG A 196 11.68 11.65 0.34
C ARG A 196 12.22 11.15 -1.00
N THR A 197 11.57 10.18 -1.62
CA THR A 197 11.95 9.68 -2.96
C THR A 197 11.61 10.71 -4.04
N VAL A 198 10.52 11.46 -3.86
CA VAL A 198 10.03 12.42 -4.85
C VAL A 198 10.70 13.79 -4.71
N PHE A 199 10.89 14.26 -3.47
CA PHE A 199 11.37 15.62 -3.21
C PHE A 199 12.80 15.60 -2.71
N SER A 200 13.75 15.99 -3.55
CA SER A 200 15.16 16.13 -3.18
C SER A 200 15.40 17.29 -2.20
N PRO A 201 16.54 17.29 -1.49
CA PRO A 201 16.94 18.42 -0.63
C PRO A 201 16.93 19.77 -1.36
N ASP A 202 17.29 19.84 -2.64
CA ASP A 202 17.27 21.08 -3.43
C ASP A 202 15.87 21.65 -3.65
N LEU A 203 14.88 20.76 -3.85
CA LEU A 203 13.48 21.14 -3.96
C LEU A 203 12.96 21.68 -2.63
N VAL A 204 13.35 21.04 -1.52
CA VAL A 204 13.04 21.51 -0.16
C VAL A 204 13.72 22.85 0.12
N TRP A 205 14.99 23.03 -0.28
CA TRP A 205 15.70 24.30 -0.18
C TRP A 205 14.95 25.42 -0.90
N THR A 206 14.50 25.15 -2.13
CA THR A 206 13.73 26.12 -2.93
C THR A 206 12.40 26.44 -2.25
N LEU A 207 11.70 25.44 -1.71
CA LEU A 207 10.46 25.65 -0.97
C LEU A 207 10.67 26.55 0.25
N LEU A 208 11.70 26.27 1.06
CA LEU A 208 11.92 26.94 2.34
C LEU A 208 12.55 28.33 2.20
N LEU A 209 13.49 28.49 1.27
CA LEU A 209 14.29 29.72 1.17
C LEU A 209 13.84 30.65 0.05
N ILE A 210 13.03 30.17 -0.89
CA ILE A 210 12.45 31.00 -1.95
C ILE A 210 10.94 31.15 -1.77
N ASP A 211 10.19 30.05 -1.75
CA ASP A 211 8.73 30.11 -1.77
C ASP A 211 8.12 30.59 -0.44
N GLU A 212 8.59 30.06 0.69
CA GLU A 212 8.07 30.43 2.00
C GLU A 212 8.18 31.93 2.35
N PRO A 213 9.34 32.60 2.16
CA PRO A 213 9.39 34.04 2.41
C PRO A 213 8.45 34.82 1.48
N MET A 214 8.14 34.29 0.29
CA MET A 214 7.12 34.88 -0.59
C MET A 214 5.70 34.66 -0.04
N GLU A 215 5.36 33.49 0.50
CA GLU A 215 4.08 33.26 1.20
C GLU A 215 3.89 34.17 2.41
N GLU A 216 4.94 34.38 3.20
CA GLU A 216 4.94 35.33 4.32
C GLU A 216 4.67 36.76 3.85
N ALA A 217 5.24 37.15 2.71
CA ALA A 217 4.98 38.46 2.11
C ALA A 217 3.53 38.65 1.65
N ILE A 218 2.79 37.57 1.32
CA ILE A 218 1.36 37.65 0.97
C ILE A 218 0.52 37.90 2.22
N ARG A 219 0.79 37.16 3.30
CA ARG A 219 0.02 37.19 4.55
C ARG A 219 0.92 36.81 5.72
N ALA A 220 0.89 37.60 6.79
CA ALA A 220 1.68 37.33 7.99
C ALA A 220 1.28 36.02 8.70
N ASN A 221 0.00 35.62 8.61
CA ASN A 221 -0.54 34.43 9.28
C ASN A 221 -0.80 33.28 8.29
N TYR A 222 0.15 33.00 7.39
CA TYR A 222 0.01 31.88 6.46
C TYR A 222 0.12 30.53 7.20
N ASN A 223 -0.35 29.46 6.54
CA ASN A 223 -0.20 28.12 7.10
C ASN A 223 1.23 27.60 6.87
N HIS A 224 1.96 27.34 7.96
CA HIS A 224 3.32 26.81 7.93
C HIS A 224 3.40 25.28 7.77
N ASP A 225 2.30 24.54 7.90
CA ASP A 225 2.30 23.08 8.02
C ASP A 225 3.05 22.37 6.88
N THR A 226 2.92 22.87 5.65
CA THR A 226 3.63 22.29 4.51
C THR A 226 5.13 22.52 4.65
N PHE A 227 5.54 23.75 4.96
CA PHE A 227 6.94 24.12 5.11
C PHE A 227 7.62 23.38 6.27
N VAL A 228 6.95 23.28 7.42
CA VAL A 228 7.43 22.53 8.58
C VAL A 228 7.55 21.04 8.27
N PHE A 229 6.57 20.45 7.57
CA PHE A 229 6.62 19.06 7.16
C PHE A 229 7.82 18.77 6.26
N PHE A 230 8.05 19.58 5.23
CA PHE A 230 9.18 19.38 4.30
C PHE A 230 10.53 19.71 4.92
N GLN A 231 10.60 20.68 5.85
CA GLN A 231 11.80 20.93 6.64
C GLN A 231 12.21 19.70 7.46
N GLY A 232 11.25 18.98 8.04
CA GLY A 232 11.51 17.78 8.84
C GLY A 232 11.97 16.55 8.04
N LEU A 233 12.11 16.62 6.71
CA LEU A 233 12.53 15.48 5.89
C LEU A 233 14.04 15.24 5.87
N TYR A 234 14.82 16.28 6.15
CA TYR A 234 16.27 16.29 5.98
C TYR A 234 16.92 17.11 7.08
N GLU A 235 18.19 16.81 7.37
CA GLU A 235 18.96 17.66 8.27
C GLU A 235 19.25 19.01 7.59
N PRO A 236 19.42 20.11 8.35
CA PRO A 236 19.70 21.42 7.76
C PRO A 236 20.93 21.42 6.83
N GLU A 237 21.95 20.63 7.16
CA GLU A 237 23.17 20.48 6.36
C GLU A 237 22.92 19.83 4.99
N ASP A 238 21.98 18.89 4.90
CA ASP A 238 21.60 18.25 3.63
C ASP A 238 20.89 19.25 2.70
N ILE A 239 20.09 20.14 3.29
CA ILE A 239 19.32 21.16 2.56
C ILE A 239 20.25 22.30 2.12
N LEU A 240 21.13 22.77 3.00
CA LEU A 240 22.01 23.92 2.76
C LEU A 240 23.30 23.56 2.01
N GLY A 241 23.73 22.30 2.05
CA GLY A 241 25.04 21.87 1.56
C GLY A 241 25.26 22.04 0.05
N GLN A 242 24.20 22.21 -0.74
CA GLN A 242 24.30 22.30 -2.21
C GLN A 242 24.28 23.73 -2.74
N TRP A 243 23.55 24.65 -2.09
CA TRP A 243 23.33 26.00 -2.60
C TRP A 243 23.47 27.05 -1.49
N PRO A 244 24.54 27.88 -1.51
CA PRO A 244 24.64 29.00 -0.59
C PRO A 244 23.56 30.03 -0.94
N ARG A 245 22.93 30.58 0.10
CA ARG A 245 21.89 31.59 -0.03
C ARG A 245 22.46 32.92 -0.54
N THR A 246 21.75 33.58 -1.45
CA THR A 246 22.13 34.93 -1.90
C THR A 246 21.92 35.95 -0.77
N PRO A 247 22.97 36.70 -0.36
CA PRO A 247 22.85 37.71 0.70
C PRO A 247 21.79 38.76 0.39
N GLY A 248 21.08 39.22 1.42
CA GLY A 248 20.06 40.27 1.30
C GLY A 248 18.66 39.78 0.93
N ASN A 249 18.50 38.52 0.52
CA ASN A 249 17.16 37.93 0.41
C ASN A 249 16.48 37.85 1.80
N PRO A 250 15.14 37.87 1.89
CA PRO A 250 14.40 37.68 3.14
C PRO A 250 14.43 36.22 3.59
N LEU A 251 14.45 36.00 4.90
CA LEU A 251 14.35 34.68 5.53
C LEU A 251 13.01 34.64 6.28
N PRO A 252 12.24 33.53 6.18
CA PRO A 252 11.01 33.39 6.94
C PRO A 252 11.24 33.69 8.43
N ALA A 253 10.32 34.41 9.06
CA ALA A 253 10.49 34.79 10.47
C ALA A 253 10.79 33.59 11.39
N ARG A 254 10.17 32.44 11.11
CA ARG A 254 10.35 31.19 11.85
C ARG A 254 11.73 30.54 11.69
N LEU A 255 12.46 30.86 10.61
CA LEU A 255 13.78 30.29 10.33
C LEU A 255 14.92 31.20 10.83
N LYS A 256 14.61 32.42 11.27
CA LYS A 256 15.59 33.32 11.90
C LYS A 256 16.10 32.71 13.21
N GLY A 257 17.41 32.75 13.42
CA GLY A 257 18.08 32.12 14.56
C GLY A 257 18.08 30.59 14.54
N SER A 258 17.66 29.95 13.44
CA SER A 258 17.80 28.50 13.24
C SER A 258 19.07 28.16 12.46
N ALA A 259 19.36 26.88 12.26
CA ALA A 259 20.47 26.43 11.41
C ALA A 259 20.38 26.93 9.94
N PHE A 260 19.21 27.41 9.50
CA PHE A 260 19.01 28.03 8.18
C PHE A 260 19.35 29.53 8.15
N ASP A 261 19.61 30.14 9.31
CA ASP A 261 20.04 31.52 9.41
C ASP A 261 21.57 31.61 9.26
N PRO A 262 22.08 32.31 8.23
CA PRO A 262 23.53 32.48 8.05
C PRO A 262 24.22 33.18 9.22
N HIS A 263 23.48 33.93 10.04
CA HIS A 263 24.02 34.61 11.23
C HIS A 263 23.96 33.75 12.50
N HIS A 264 23.47 32.50 12.41
CA HIS A 264 23.32 31.62 13.56
C HIS A 264 24.65 31.27 14.26
N ALA A 265 25.77 31.27 13.52
CA ALA A 265 27.09 30.90 14.03
C ALA A 265 27.88 32.09 14.63
N GLU A 266 27.35 33.32 14.58
CA GLU A 266 28.03 34.51 15.11
C GLU A 266 27.60 34.89 16.55
N THR A 267 26.83 34.03 17.22
CA THR A 267 26.42 34.15 18.64
C THR A 267 26.80 32.91 19.43
#